data_AF-A0A832MM19-F1
#
_entry.id   AF-A0A832MM19-F1
#
_cell.length_a   1.000
_cell.length_b   1.000
_cell.length_c   1.000
_cell.angle_alpha   90.00
_cell.angle_beta   90.00
_cell.angle_gamma   90.00
#
_symmetry.space_group_name_H-M   'P 1'
#
loop_
_entity.id
_entity.type
_entity.pdbx_description
1 polymer ?
#
loop_
_entity_poly.entity_id
_entity_poly.type
_entity_poly.pdbx_seq_one_letter_code
_entity_poly.pdbx_strand_id
1 'polypeptide(L)'
;MRAACVALAALAAPPAHAAGAPRPPRETEIAYFWDVFDHSVVRPATRALDPALGVRKLLRRPREAANVDSADQVRLPSTWWQPRLGFRPVPVAQMLRGPGPGTGPAPGAWTVTRAKTQGVTPGFFIRDAAGDRFILKFDPPDHPEMATGAEAVATCLFWAAGYNVPDNAVVFFRPESLVIAGDAVFVDPFGAKRPMTRDFLERMLGRLPRRPDGTVRAVASRLLAGLPLGPFEYRGRRRDDPEDLIPHQHRRELRGLWTIAAWTNHADVRGPNSLDVWVTEGGRSFVRHHLIDFGSCLGSGALAARAYPTGGEYFVDWGVAARSALTLGLAPFAWEKVVDPGLPALGFIEADAFDPEGWRPDYPNPAFDERTARDVRWGARIVAGFSDAHIRAAVERGRYSDPRVAEHLARVLIARRDKLVRRWLPEIAAAAADSAAATSAGAAP
;
A
#
# COMPACT_ATOMS: atom_id res chain seq x y z
N MET A 1 -15.54 -26.75 -80.18
CA MET A 1 -15.65 -25.28 -80.17
C MET A 1 -15.98 -24.84 -78.75
N ARG A 2 -15.15 -23.97 -78.15
CA ARG A 2 -15.22 -23.37 -76.80
C ARG A 2 -14.90 -24.30 -75.61
N ALA A 3 -13.62 -24.37 -75.25
CA ALA A 3 -13.17 -24.75 -73.91
C ALA A 3 -13.11 -23.47 -73.05
N ALA A 4 -13.84 -23.44 -71.94
CA ALA A 4 -13.91 -22.33 -71.02
C ALA A 4 -12.73 -22.37 -70.03
N CYS A 5 -11.88 -21.34 -70.04
CA CYS A 5 -10.86 -21.11 -69.03
C CYS A 5 -11.53 -20.64 -67.73
N VAL A 6 -11.37 -21.42 -66.66
CA VAL A 6 -11.70 -21.03 -65.29
C VAL A 6 -10.59 -20.10 -64.80
N ALA A 7 -10.92 -18.83 -64.59
CA ALA A 7 -10.04 -17.87 -63.94
C ALA A 7 -10.04 -18.12 -62.42
N LEU A 8 -8.91 -18.60 -61.88
CA LEU A 8 -8.66 -18.57 -60.44
C LEU A 8 -8.48 -17.12 -60.01
N ALA A 9 -9.48 -16.57 -59.32
CA ALA A 9 -9.32 -15.35 -58.56
C ALA A 9 -8.45 -15.66 -57.32
N ALA A 10 -7.19 -15.22 -57.35
CA ALA A 10 -6.36 -15.20 -56.16
C ALA A 10 -6.99 -14.24 -55.13
N LEU A 11 -7.60 -14.80 -54.08
CA LEU A 11 -7.97 -14.06 -52.88
C LEU A 11 -6.67 -13.53 -52.25
N ALA A 12 -6.34 -12.28 -52.55
CA ALA A 12 -5.32 -11.56 -51.82
C ALA A 12 -5.73 -11.54 -50.34
N ALA A 13 -4.90 -12.15 -49.48
CA ALA A 13 -5.04 -11.99 -48.05
C ALA A 13 -5.10 -10.49 -47.72
N PRO A 14 -6.01 -10.05 -46.84
CA PRO A 14 -6.00 -8.66 -46.41
C PRO A 14 -4.62 -8.32 -45.87
N PRO A 15 -4.10 -7.10 -46.13
CA PRO A 15 -2.81 -6.70 -45.58
C PRO A 15 -2.83 -6.94 -44.08
N ALA A 16 -1.80 -7.63 -43.57
CA ALA A 16 -1.56 -7.73 -42.15
C ALA A 16 -1.71 -6.33 -41.58
N HIS A 17 -2.67 -6.13 -40.67
CA HIS A 17 -2.79 -4.88 -39.95
C HIS A 17 -1.39 -4.58 -39.42
N ALA A 18 -0.79 -3.49 -39.89
CA ALA A 18 0.34 -2.90 -39.20
C ALA A 18 -0.13 -2.76 -37.75
N ALA A 19 0.48 -3.55 -36.84
CA ALA A 19 0.08 -3.58 -35.45
C ALA A 19 0.16 -2.13 -34.96
N GLY A 20 -1.00 -1.49 -34.78
CA GLY A 20 -1.07 -0.15 -34.25
C GLY A 20 -0.34 -0.11 -32.92
N ALA A 21 0.29 1.02 -32.61
CA ALA A 21 0.93 1.20 -31.30
C ALA A 21 -0.02 0.74 -30.18
N PRO A 22 0.46 -0.01 -29.19
CA PRO A 22 -0.39 -0.58 -28.15
C PRO A 22 -1.20 0.53 -27.48
N ARG A 23 -2.52 0.38 -27.51
CA ARG A 23 -3.45 1.35 -26.93
C ARG A 23 -3.50 1.15 -25.41
N PRO A 24 -3.39 2.23 -24.60
CA PRO A 24 -3.56 2.10 -23.16
C PRO A 24 -4.97 1.58 -22.83
N PRO A 25 -5.11 0.74 -21.79
CA PRO A 25 -6.41 0.41 -21.20
C PRO A 25 -7.19 1.67 -20.79
N ARG A 26 -8.49 1.52 -20.57
CA ARG A 26 -9.39 2.63 -20.18
C ARG A 26 -9.18 2.99 -18.72
N GLU A 27 -9.25 4.26 -18.36
CA GLU A 27 -9.26 4.67 -16.95
C GLU A 27 -10.39 3.99 -16.17
N THR A 28 -10.08 3.51 -14.97
CA THR A 28 -11.00 2.86 -14.05
C THR A 28 -11.21 3.74 -12.83
N GLU A 29 -12.42 3.70 -12.27
CA GLU A 29 -12.72 4.31 -10.98
C GLU A 29 -13.42 3.27 -10.11
N ILE A 30 -13.10 3.25 -8.82
CA ILE A 30 -13.79 2.43 -7.84
C ILE A 30 -14.55 3.36 -6.91
N ALA A 31 -15.88 3.25 -6.90
CA ALA A 31 -16.73 4.02 -6.02
C ALA A 31 -16.50 3.61 -4.56
N TYR A 32 -15.94 4.52 -3.75
CA TYR A 32 -15.48 4.23 -2.38
C TYR A 32 -16.54 3.59 -1.48
N PHE A 33 -17.77 4.13 -1.47
CA PHE A 33 -18.85 3.59 -0.63
C PHE A 33 -19.33 2.22 -1.11
N TRP A 34 -19.38 2.00 -2.43
CA TRP A 34 -19.76 0.71 -2.99
C TRP A 34 -18.71 -0.35 -2.70
N ASP A 35 -17.42 0.00 -2.81
CA ASP A 35 -16.30 -0.88 -2.48
C ASP A 35 -16.36 -1.36 -1.02
N VAL A 36 -16.56 -0.43 -0.07
CA VAL A 36 -16.74 -0.78 1.35
C VAL A 36 -17.96 -1.69 1.54
N PHE A 37 -19.09 -1.39 0.89
CA PHE A 37 -20.32 -2.18 1.02
C PHE A 37 -20.19 -3.59 0.41
N ASP A 38 -19.65 -3.73 -0.80
CA ASP A 38 -19.44 -5.03 -1.47
C ASP A 38 -18.53 -5.90 -0.60
N HIS A 39 -17.40 -5.34 -0.15
CA HIS A 39 -16.41 -6.10 0.60
C HIS A 39 -16.83 -6.43 2.03
N SER A 40 -17.64 -5.60 2.68
CA SER A 40 -18.07 -5.81 4.07
C SER A 40 -19.35 -6.64 4.19
N VAL A 41 -20.23 -6.62 3.17
CA VAL A 41 -21.57 -7.22 3.24
C VAL A 41 -21.79 -8.27 2.15
N VAL A 42 -21.79 -7.86 0.88
CA VAL A 42 -22.23 -8.70 -0.25
C VAL A 42 -21.26 -9.86 -0.49
N ARG A 43 -19.96 -9.56 -0.58
CA ARG A 43 -18.93 -10.56 -0.88
C ARG A 43 -18.76 -11.59 0.25
N PRO A 44 -18.73 -11.23 1.54
CA PRO A 44 -18.72 -12.21 2.62
C PRO A 44 -19.94 -13.15 2.59
N ALA A 45 -21.14 -12.60 2.36
CA ALA A 45 -22.36 -13.41 2.26
C ALA A 45 -22.32 -14.38 1.07
N THR A 46 -21.95 -13.90 -0.12
CA THR A 46 -21.84 -14.75 -1.32
C THR A 46 -20.75 -15.81 -1.18
N ARG A 47 -19.62 -15.51 -0.53
CA ARG A 47 -18.56 -16.49 -0.23
C ARG A 47 -19.00 -17.54 0.78
N ALA A 48 -19.78 -17.17 1.80
CA ALA A 48 -20.30 -18.12 2.77
C ALA A 48 -21.21 -19.16 2.10
N LEU A 49 -21.89 -18.76 1.02
CA LEU A 49 -22.80 -19.61 0.24
C LEU A 49 -22.14 -20.28 -0.99
N ASP A 50 -20.82 -20.11 -1.21
CA ASP A 50 -20.12 -20.75 -2.34
C ASP A 50 -19.87 -22.25 -2.04
N PRO A 51 -20.57 -23.19 -2.70
CA PRO A 51 -20.43 -24.61 -2.42
C PRO A 51 -19.05 -25.14 -2.81
N ALA A 52 -18.45 -24.60 -3.87
CA ALA A 52 -17.12 -25.02 -4.30
C ALA A 52 -16.05 -24.57 -3.29
N LEU A 53 -16.19 -23.38 -2.71
CA LEU A 53 -15.35 -22.94 -1.60
C LEU A 53 -15.56 -23.82 -0.36
N GLY A 54 -16.81 -24.15 -0.04
CA GLY A 54 -17.16 -25.07 1.06
C GLY A 54 -16.47 -26.42 0.94
N VAL A 55 -16.56 -27.07 -0.23
CA VAL A 55 -15.88 -28.34 -0.52
C VAL A 55 -14.36 -28.23 -0.39
N ARG A 56 -13.76 -27.15 -0.92
CA ARG A 56 -12.30 -26.92 -0.79
C ARG A 56 -11.85 -26.78 0.65
N LYS A 57 -12.61 -26.05 1.48
CA LYS A 57 -12.33 -25.89 2.91
C LYS A 57 -12.45 -27.23 3.65
N LEU A 58 -13.52 -27.99 3.40
CA LEU A 58 -13.75 -29.31 4.00
C LEU A 58 -12.61 -30.28 3.67
N LEU A 59 -12.19 -30.33 2.40
CA LEU A 59 -11.11 -31.22 1.94
C LEU A 59 -9.71 -30.67 2.24
N ARG A 60 -9.58 -29.48 2.85
CA ARG A 60 -8.30 -28.77 3.08
C ARG A 60 -7.46 -28.63 1.80
N ARG A 61 -8.12 -28.36 0.68
CA ARG A 61 -7.52 -28.16 -0.65
C ARG A 61 -7.76 -26.72 -1.14
N PRO A 62 -7.05 -25.71 -0.59
CA PRO A 62 -7.18 -24.34 -1.07
C PRO A 62 -6.68 -24.21 -2.51
N ARG A 63 -7.09 -23.16 -3.22
CA ARG A 63 -6.51 -22.83 -4.53
C ARG A 63 -5.17 -22.15 -4.33
N GLU A 64 -4.11 -22.74 -4.83
CA GLU A 64 -2.78 -22.13 -4.80
C GLU A 64 -2.67 -20.94 -5.78
N ALA A 65 -1.65 -20.11 -5.57
CA ALA A 65 -1.35 -19.00 -6.46
C ALA A 65 -1.00 -19.51 -7.87
N ALA A 66 -1.51 -18.84 -8.90
CA ALA A 66 -1.40 -19.31 -10.28
C ALA A 66 -0.11 -18.85 -10.98
N ASN A 67 0.62 -17.90 -10.40
CA ASN A 67 1.75 -17.22 -11.04
C ASN A 67 3.10 -17.58 -10.41
N VAL A 68 3.27 -18.83 -9.97
CA VAL A 68 4.53 -19.29 -9.36
C VAL A 68 5.42 -20.09 -10.31
N ASP A 69 6.72 -20.09 -10.05
CA ASP A 69 7.71 -20.95 -10.70
C ASP A 69 7.93 -22.27 -9.96
N SER A 70 8.88 -23.09 -10.43
CA SER A 70 9.20 -24.38 -9.81
C SER A 70 9.82 -24.27 -8.42
N ALA A 71 10.36 -23.11 -8.05
CA ALA A 71 10.90 -22.80 -6.73
C ALA A 71 9.85 -22.17 -5.80
N ASP A 72 8.57 -22.21 -6.20
CA ASP A 72 7.45 -21.61 -5.48
C ASP A 72 7.62 -20.09 -5.27
N GLN A 73 8.23 -19.39 -6.24
CA GLN A 73 8.40 -17.95 -6.25
C GLN A 73 7.52 -17.28 -7.31
N VAL A 74 7.29 -15.97 -7.17
CA VAL A 74 6.61 -15.18 -8.22
C VAL A 74 7.37 -15.33 -9.54
N ARG A 75 6.69 -15.79 -10.59
CA ARG A 75 7.26 -15.88 -11.93
C ARG A 75 7.58 -14.47 -12.45
N LEU A 76 8.82 -14.30 -12.90
CA LEU A 76 9.31 -13.03 -13.45
C LEU A 76 9.32 -13.04 -15.00
N PRO A 77 9.21 -11.87 -15.64
CA PRO A 77 9.04 -10.53 -15.05
C PRO A 77 7.62 -10.32 -14.49
N SER A 78 7.48 -9.55 -13.40
CA SER A 78 6.18 -9.11 -12.85
C SER A 78 6.02 -7.59 -12.88
N THR A 79 4.84 -7.12 -13.28
CA THR A 79 4.45 -5.70 -13.27
C THR A 79 3.92 -5.23 -11.92
N TRP A 80 3.76 -6.15 -10.97
CA TRP A 80 3.21 -5.91 -9.62
C TRP A 80 4.30 -5.83 -8.55
N TRP A 81 5.39 -6.57 -8.76
CA TRP A 81 6.41 -6.81 -7.74
C TRP A 81 7.76 -7.19 -8.38
N GLN A 82 8.84 -6.86 -7.70
CA GLN A 82 10.22 -7.20 -8.10
C GLN A 82 11.01 -7.70 -6.88
N PRO A 83 11.90 -8.70 -7.05
CA PRO A 83 12.65 -9.26 -5.93
C PRO A 83 13.57 -8.22 -5.29
N ARG A 84 13.46 -8.08 -3.97
CA ARG A 84 14.27 -7.21 -3.10
C ARG A 84 14.56 -7.97 -1.79
N LEU A 85 14.27 -7.42 -0.61
CA LEU A 85 14.55 -8.10 0.65
C LEU A 85 13.84 -9.46 0.73
N GLY A 86 14.52 -10.43 1.36
CA GLY A 86 14.13 -11.84 1.38
C GLY A 86 14.60 -12.66 0.16
N PHE A 87 14.96 -11.99 -0.94
CA PHE A 87 15.40 -12.63 -2.19
C PHE A 87 16.81 -12.24 -2.62
N ARG A 88 17.24 -11.03 -2.29
CA ARG A 88 18.60 -10.54 -2.51
C ARG A 88 18.99 -9.53 -1.44
N PRO A 89 20.29 -9.29 -1.23
CA PRO A 89 20.76 -8.19 -0.40
C PRO A 89 20.26 -6.85 -0.93
N VAL A 90 19.78 -6.00 -0.03
CA VAL A 90 19.44 -4.60 -0.30
C VAL A 90 20.14 -3.78 0.79
N PRO A 91 21.08 -2.88 0.45
CA PRO A 91 21.67 -1.99 1.44
C PRO A 91 20.63 -1.00 1.98
N VAL A 92 20.76 -0.61 3.25
CA VAL A 92 19.90 0.42 3.88
C VAL A 92 19.84 1.69 3.04
N ALA A 93 20.99 2.19 2.57
CA ALA A 93 21.05 3.38 1.72
C ALA A 93 20.26 3.23 0.40
N GLN A 94 20.14 2.01 -0.13
CA GLN A 94 19.33 1.75 -1.31
C GLN A 94 17.82 1.77 -0.98
N MET A 95 17.43 1.19 0.17
CA MET A 95 16.05 1.27 0.67
C MET A 95 15.60 2.72 0.91
N LEU A 96 16.46 3.56 1.48
CA LEU A 96 16.13 4.95 1.78
C LEU A 96 15.97 5.82 0.51
N ARG A 97 16.66 5.48 -0.58
CA ARG A 97 16.39 6.08 -1.91
C ARG A 97 15.06 5.56 -2.44
N GLY A 98 14.84 4.25 -2.37
CA GLY A 98 13.58 3.65 -2.81
C GLY A 98 13.36 3.86 -4.32
N PRO A 99 12.18 4.35 -4.76
CA PRO A 99 11.88 4.59 -6.17
C PRO A 99 12.44 5.92 -6.71
N GLY A 100 13.01 6.79 -5.87
CA GLY A 100 13.48 8.13 -6.27
C GLY A 100 14.62 8.63 -5.36
N PRO A 101 14.91 9.95 -5.34
CA PRO A 101 15.91 10.49 -4.43
C PRO A 101 15.42 10.58 -2.97
N GLY A 102 14.12 10.51 -2.69
CA GLY A 102 13.59 10.58 -1.32
C GLY A 102 13.78 11.95 -0.66
N THR A 103 14.07 13.01 -1.42
CA THR A 103 14.34 14.36 -0.91
C THR A 103 13.14 15.30 -0.98
N GLY A 104 12.08 14.91 -1.69
CA GLY A 104 10.92 15.77 -1.96
C GLY A 104 11.18 16.76 -3.10
N PRO A 105 10.37 17.84 -3.19
CA PRO A 105 10.48 18.86 -4.22
C PRO A 105 11.79 19.66 -4.12
N ALA A 106 12.28 20.18 -5.25
CA ALA A 106 13.45 21.05 -5.30
C ALA A 106 13.27 22.30 -4.41
N PRO A 107 14.35 22.84 -3.81
CA PRO A 107 14.29 24.09 -3.05
C PRO A 107 13.76 25.26 -3.88
N GLY A 108 13.03 26.17 -3.25
CA GLY A 108 12.47 27.36 -3.89
C GLY A 108 10.96 27.46 -3.75
N ALA A 109 10.34 28.26 -4.61
CA ALA A 109 8.89 28.39 -4.66
C ALA A 109 8.25 27.16 -5.31
N TRP A 110 7.09 26.75 -4.79
CA TRP A 110 6.31 25.64 -5.34
C TRP A 110 4.98 26.15 -5.88
N THR A 111 4.69 25.82 -7.13
CA THR A 111 3.48 26.27 -7.82
C THR A 111 2.33 25.31 -7.54
N VAL A 112 1.31 25.75 -6.81
CA VAL A 112 0.06 25.01 -6.58
C VAL A 112 -0.78 25.03 -7.85
N THR A 113 -1.05 23.85 -8.39
CA THR A 113 -1.81 23.69 -9.65
C THR A 113 -3.25 23.25 -9.41
N ARG A 114 -3.52 22.52 -8.33
CA ARG A 114 -4.87 22.02 -8.00
C ARG A 114 -5.00 21.66 -6.53
N ALA A 115 -6.18 21.82 -5.94
CA ALA A 115 -6.48 21.23 -4.63
C ALA A 115 -6.74 19.72 -4.75
N LYS A 116 -6.28 18.93 -3.77
CA LYS A 116 -6.64 17.52 -3.65
C LYS A 116 -8.09 17.42 -3.16
N THR A 117 -8.97 16.94 -4.04
CA THR A 117 -10.43 16.84 -3.76
C THR A 117 -10.90 15.41 -3.59
N GLN A 118 -10.04 14.41 -3.84
CA GLN A 118 -10.32 12.98 -3.66
C GLN A 118 -9.56 12.46 -2.43
N GLY A 119 -10.18 11.51 -1.72
CA GLY A 119 -9.68 10.99 -0.45
C GLY A 119 -10.10 11.84 0.75
N VAL A 120 -9.59 11.47 1.92
CA VAL A 120 -10.07 12.01 3.21
C VAL A 120 -9.19 13.16 3.73
N THR A 121 -7.90 13.16 3.40
CA THR A 121 -6.93 14.16 3.87
C THR A 121 -6.84 15.38 2.94
N PRO A 122 -6.80 16.62 3.45
CA PRO A 122 -6.55 17.80 2.62
C PRO A 122 -5.16 17.75 1.97
N GLY A 123 -5.02 18.37 0.80
CA GLY A 123 -3.75 18.37 0.07
C GLY A 123 -3.74 19.27 -1.16
N PHE A 124 -2.57 19.39 -1.79
CA PHE A 124 -2.36 20.18 -3.00
C PHE A 124 -1.53 19.41 -4.01
N PHE A 125 -1.86 19.55 -5.29
CA PHE A 125 -0.93 19.28 -6.37
C PHE A 125 -0.01 20.48 -6.53
N ILE A 126 1.30 20.22 -6.55
CA ILE A 126 2.32 21.24 -6.76
C ILE A 126 3.25 20.86 -7.91
N ARG A 127 3.86 21.87 -8.52
CA ARG A 127 5.03 21.75 -9.39
C ARG A 127 6.18 22.52 -8.77
N ASP A 128 7.35 21.91 -8.68
CA ASP A 128 8.54 22.57 -8.15
C ASP A 128 9.31 23.37 -9.22
N ALA A 129 10.44 23.95 -8.82
CA ALA A 129 11.30 24.72 -9.71
C ALA A 129 12.01 23.86 -10.78
N ALA A 130 12.19 22.55 -10.53
CA ALA A 130 12.76 21.61 -11.50
C ALA A 130 11.71 21.07 -12.49
N GLY A 131 10.42 21.39 -12.28
CA GLY A 131 9.31 20.91 -13.10
C GLY A 131 8.72 19.58 -12.63
N ASP A 132 9.24 19.00 -11.56
CA ASP A 132 8.70 17.78 -10.94
C ASP A 132 7.35 18.09 -10.28
N ARG A 133 6.45 17.11 -10.32
CA ARG A 133 5.08 17.24 -9.79
C ARG A 133 4.90 16.40 -8.55
N PHE A 134 4.26 16.97 -7.53
CA PHE A 134 4.01 16.29 -6.26
C PHE A 134 2.58 16.51 -5.78
N ILE A 135 2.11 15.60 -4.91
CA ILE A 135 0.94 15.79 -4.05
C ILE A 135 1.46 16.06 -2.65
N LEU A 136 1.15 17.23 -2.10
CA LEU A 136 1.31 17.51 -0.68
C LEU A 136 0.11 16.95 0.07
N LYS A 137 0.36 16.15 1.10
CA LYS A 137 -0.65 15.71 2.07
C LYS A 137 -0.24 16.17 3.47
N PHE A 138 -1.23 16.51 4.30
CA PHE A 138 -1.00 17.08 5.62
C PHE A 138 -1.58 16.21 6.72
N ASP A 139 -1.04 16.38 7.92
CA ASP A 139 -1.56 15.76 9.13
C ASP A 139 -2.81 16.51 9.64
N PRO A 140 -3.74 15.81 10.32
CA PRO A 140 -4.82 16.45 11.04
C PRO A 140 -4.27 17.29 12.22
N PRO A 141 -4.96 18.37 12.64
CA PRO A 141 -4.46 19.25 13.69
C PRO A 141 -4.16 18.56 15.03
N ASP A 142 -4.99 17.58 15.39
CA ASP A 142 -4.92 16.87 16.68
C ASP A 142 -3.89 15.73 16.69
N HIS A 143 -3.36 15.34 15.53
CA HIS A 143 -2.34 14.29 15.40
C HIS A 143 -1.21 14.72 14.46
N PRO A 144 -0.42 15.74 14.83
CA PRO A 144 0.71 16.18 14.02
C PRO A 144 1.71 15.04 13.81
N GLU A 145 2.32 14.98 12.62
CA GLU A 145 3.34 14.01 12.22
C GLU A 145 2.86 12.57 11.99
N MET A 146 1.61 12.24 12.32
CA MET A 146 1.07 10.87 12.27
C MET A 146 0.96 10.30 10.86
N ALA A 147 0.12 10.90 10.01
CA ALA A 147 -0.13 10.36 8.67
C ALA A 147 1.08 10.56 7.76
N THR A 148 1.75 11.71 7.85
CA THR A 148 2.96 12.01 7.07
C THR A 148 4.15 11.13 7.48
N GLY A 149 4.30 10.84 8.78
CA GLY A 149 5.29 9.91 9.30
C GLY A 149 5.01 8.49 8.83
N ALA A 150 3.78 8.02 8.98
CA ALA A 150 3.35 6.70 8.51
C ALA A 150 3.60 6.52 7.00
N GLU A 151 3.22 7.50 6.17
CA GLU A 151 3.42 7.43 4.72
C GLU A 151 4.91 7.28 4.36
N ALA A 152 5.80 8.08 4.98
CA ALA A 152 7.23 8.02 4.68
C ALA A 152 7.88 6.70 5.11
N VAL A 153 7.55 6.20 6.30
CA VAL A 153 8.08 4.91 6.81
C VAL A 153 7.58 3.76 5.94
N ALA A 154 6.27 3.67 5.73
CA ALA A 154 5.66 2.58 5.00
C ALA A 154 6.11 2.56 3.52
N THR A 155 6.27 3.71 2.87
CA THR A 155 6.80 3.77 1.50
C THR A 155 8.16 3.09 1.39
N CYS A 156 9.08 3.36 2.31
CA CYS A 156 10.39 2.69 2.36
C CYS A 156 10.27 1.19 2.57
N LEU A 157 9.40 0.75 3.50
CA LEU A 157 9.20 -0.67 3.81
C LEU A 157 8.56 -1.43 2.63
N PHE A 158 7.51 -0.89 2.01
CA PHE A 158 6.84 -1.52 0.88
C PHE A 158 7.71 -1.52 -0.38
N TRP A 159 8.53 -0.47 -0.59
CA TRP A 159 9.57 -0.52 -1.61
C TRP A 159 10.55 -1.66 -1.30
N ALA A 160 11.15 -1.74 -0.11
CA ALA A 160 12.10 -2.80 0.20
C ALA A 160 11.49 -4.21 0.13
N ALA A 161 10.19 -4.33 0.40
CA ALA A 161 9.44 -5.58 0.25
C ALA A 161 9.21 -6.00 -1.21
N GLY A 162 9.51 -5.13 -2.18
CA GLY A 162 9.47 -5.43 -3.61
C GLY A 162 8.30 -4.84 -4.39
N TYR A 163 7.38 -4.12 -3.72
CA TYR A 163 6.24 -3.49 -4.39
C TYR A 163 6.63 -2.20 -5.12
N ASN A 164 5.83 -1.82 -6.11
CA ASN A 164 5.94 -0.50 -6.74
C ASN A 164 5.18 0.52 -5.90
N VAL A 165 5.87 1.61 -5.54
CA VAL A 165 5.36 2.67 -4.67
C VAL A 165 5.86 4.02 -5.17
N PRO A 166 5.20 5.15 -4.84
CA PRO A 166 5.68 6.48 -5.19
C PRO A 166 6.91 6.89 -4.36
N ASP A 167 7.64 7.91 -4.83
CA ASP A 167 8.71 8.55 -4.07
C ASP A 167 8.10 9.56 -3.09
N ASN A 168 8.01 9.17 -1.82
CA ASN A 168 7.42 9.97 -0.75
C ASN A 168 8.49 10.48 0.22
N ALA A 169 8.42 11.76 0.56
CA ALA A 169 9.34 12.39 1.50
C ALA A 169 8.62 13.35 2.45
N VAL A 170 9.00 13.32 3.74
CA VAL A 170 8.59 14.36 4.69
C VAL A 170 9.34 15.64 4.37
N VAL A 171 8.58 16.72 4.15
CA VAL A 171 9.09 18.05 3.81
C VAL A 171 8.60 19.09 4.81
N PHE A 172 9.38 20.15 4.92
CA PHE A 172 9.08 21.33 5.72
C PHE A 172 9.19 22.54 4.82
N PHE A 173 8.16 23.38 4.79
CA PHE A 173 8.12 24.55 3.93
C PHE A 173 7.45 25.73 4.64
N ARG A 174 7.77 26.94 4.19
CA ARG A 174 7.08 28.13 4.65
C ARG A 174 5.83 28.36 3.81
N PRO A 175 4.64 28.62 4.39
CA PRO A 175 3.41 28.84 3.62
C PRO A 175 3.55 29.82 2.44
N GLU A 176 4.34 30.89 2.63
CA GLU A 176 4.63 31.92 1.63
C GLU A 176 5.47 31.44 0.44
N SER A 177 6.09 30.26 0.50
CA SER A 177 6.78 29.66 -0.65
C SER A 177 5.81 29.01 -1.65
N LEU A 178 4.51 28.90 -1.31
CA LEU A 178 3.49 28.42 -2.23
C LEU A 178 2.98 29.55 -3.12
N VAL A 179 3.03 29.34 -4.43
CA VAL A 179 2.54 30.26 -5.47
C VAL A 179 1.37 29.61 -6.18
N ILE A 180 0.24 30.29 -6.33
CA ILE A 180 -0.94 29.74 -7.01
C ILE A 180 -0.75 29.90 -8.52
N ALA A 181 -0.91 28.82 -9.29
CA ALA A 181 -0.94 28.92 -10.75
C ALA A 181 -2.15 29.75 -11.20
N GLY A 182 -2.01 30.53 -12.27
CA GLY A 182 -3.09 31.40 -12.75
C GLY A 182 -4.38 30.65 -13.14
N ASP A 183 -4.26 29.36 -13.47
CA ASP A 183 -5.34 28.45 -13.83
C ASP A 183 -5.65 27.42 -12.73
N ALA A 184 -5.11 27.59 -11.52
CA ALA A 184 -5.33 26.66 -10.43
C ALA A 184 -6.80 26.63 -10.00
N VAL A 185 -7.32 25.42 -9.77
CA VAL A 185 -8.72 25.20 -9.37
C VAL A 185 -8.85 24.29 -8.16
N PHE A 186 -9.98 24.42 -7.45
CA PHE A 186 -10.49 23.44 -6.50
C PHE A 186 -11.91 23.01 -6.90
N VAL A 187 -12.35 21.85 -6.41
CA VAL A 187 -13.72 21.37 -6.57
C VAL A 187 -14.47 21.68 -5.28
N ASP A 188 -15.57 22.42 -5.36
CA ASP A 188 -16.40 22.74 -4.20
C ASP A 188 -17.27 21.54 -3.76
N PRO A 189 -17.93 21.58 -2.59
CA PRO A 189 -18.78 20.48 -2.12
C PRO A 189 -19.94 20.10 -3.04
N PHE A 190 -20.30 20.95 -4.01
CA PHE A 190 -21.33 20.70 -5.01
C PHE A 190 -20.75 20.12 -6.32
N GLY A 191 -19.44 19.84 -6.36
CA GLY A 191 -18.76 19.29 -7.53
C GLY A 191 -18.33 20.34 -8.56
N ALA A 192 -18.53 21.63 -8.31
CA ALA A 192 -18.18 22.68 -9.27
C ALA A 192 -16.70 23.05 -9.17
N LYS A 193 -16.04 23.24 -10.32
CA LYS A 193 -14.66 23.75 -10.37
C LYS A 193 -14.67 25.25 -10.11
N ARG A 194 -13.88 25.70 -9.13
CA ARG A 194 -13.73 27.10 -8.71
C ARG A 194 -12.26 27.51 -8.81
N PRO A 195 -11.95 28.76 -9.24
CA PRO A 195 -10.59 29.27 -9.20
C PRO A 195 -10.03 29.27 -7.79
N MET A 196 -8.76 28.90 -7.65
CA MET A 196 -8.06 28.93 -6.37
C MET A 196 -7.61 30.36 -6.07
N THR A 197 -8.01 30.88 -4.90
CA THR A 197 -7.62 32.22 -4.44
C THR A 197 -6.58 32.15 -3.33
N ARG A 198 -5.85 33.25 -3.13
CA ARG A 198 -4.91 33.39 -2.00
C ARG A 198 -5.61 33.15 -0.65
N ASP A 199 -6.79 33.76 -0.45
CA ASP A 199 -7.57 33.55 0.77
C ASP A 199 -7.97 32.09 0.99
N PHE A 200 -8.29 31.35 -0.08
CA PHE A 200 -8.60 29.93 0.03
C PHE A 200 -7.39 29.13 0.52
N LEU A 201 -6.23 29.37 -0.09
CA LEU A 201 -4.98 28.73 0.31
C LEU A 201 -4.62 29.07 1.75
N GLU A 202 -4.68 30.35 2.14
CA GLU A 202 -4.37 30.81 3.49
C GLU A 202 -5.33 30.23 4.54
N ARG A 203 -6.64 30.13 4.23
CA ARG A 203 -7.61 29.46 5.11
C ARG A 203 -7.31 27.97 5.30
N MET A 204 -6.88 27.28 4.24
CA MET A 204 -6.50 25.87 4.35
C MET A 204 -5.23 25.70 5.18
N LEU A 205 -4.19 26.47 4.88
CA LEU A 205 -2.91 26.40 5.58
C LEU A 205 -3.00 26.88 7.04
N GLY A 206 -3.88 27.83 7.33
CA GLY A 206 -4.09 28.37 8.68
C GLY A 206 -4.63 27.35 9.69
N ARG A 207 -5.19 26.22 9.22
CA ARG A 207 -5.66 25.12 10.08
C ARG A 207 -4.59 24.07 10.37
N LEU A 208 -3.46 24.12 9.68
CA LEU A 208 -2.43 23.09 9.78
C LEU A 208 -1.51 23.35 10.99
N PRO A 209 -1.02 22.29 11.66
CA PRO A 209 0.01 22.41 12.68
C PRO A 209 1.24 23.16 12.16
N ARG A 210 1.72 24.14 12.93
CA ARG A 210 2.96 24.86 12.65
C ARG A 210 4.06 24.39 13.59
N ARG A 211 5.27 24.29 13.05
CA ARG A 211 6.47 24.05 13.84
C ARG A 211 6.92 25.36 14.52
N PRO A 212 7.77 25.28 15.56
CA PRO A 212 8.29 26.47 16.25
C PRO A 212 9.01 27.47 15.32
N ASP A 213 9.60 26.99 14.23
CA ASP A 213 10.27 27.81 13.21
C ASP A 213 9.32 28.44 12.16
N GLY A 214 8.01 28.28 12.35
CA GLY A 214 6.96 28.77 11.46
C GLY A 214 6.72 27.91 10.22
N THR A 215 7.49 26.84 10.01
CA THR A 215 7.29 25.94 8.86
C THR A 215 6.11 25.00 9.08
N VAL A 216 5.54 24.53 7.97
CA VAL A 216 4.48 23.52 7.92
C VAL A 216 5.09 22.21 7.46
N ARG A 217 4.72 21.13 8.15
CA ARG A 217 5.07 19.76 7.78
C ARG A 217 4.09 19.21 6.76
N ALA A 218 4.60 18.51 5.75
CA ALA A 218 3.80 17.71 4.82
C ALA A 218 4.57 16.45 4.43
N VAL A 219 3.85 15.50 3.83
CA VAL A 219 4.48 14.51 2.96
C VAL A 219 4.29 14.95 1.51
N ALA A 220 5.37 15.00 0.76
CA ALA A 220 5.37 15.23 -0.67
C ALA A 220 5.45 13.89 -1.39
N SER A 221 4.40 13.54 -2.11
CA SER A 221 4.31 12.32 -2.92
C SER A 221 4.54 12.64 -4.39
N ARG A 222 5.66 12.18 -4.96
CA ARG A 222 6.01 12.44 -6.36
C ARG A 222 5.00 11.75 -7.28
N LEU A 223 4.46 12.47 -8.26
CA LEU A 223 3.56 11.88 -9.26
C LEU A 223 4.31 10.83 -10.06
N LEU A 224 3.71 9.64 -10.18
CA LEU A 224 4.25 8.54 -10.96
C LEU A 224 4.31 8.90 -12.46
N ALA A 225 5.38 8.48 -13.12
CA ALA A 225 5.56 8.68 -14.55
C ALA A 225 4.67 7.71 -15.35
N GLY A 226 4.06 8.20 -16.43
CA GLY A 226 3.15 7.44 -17.28
C GLY A 226 1.74 8.04 -17.28
N LEU A 227 0.79 7.30 -17.87
CA LEU A 227 -0.62 7.65 -17.89
C LEU A 227 -1.33 6.92 -16.74
N PRO A 228 -1.84 7.63 -15.71
CA PRO A 228 -2.66 7.01 -14.67
C PRO A 228 -3.91 6.38 -15.26
N LEU A 229 -4.22 5.16 -14.82
CA LEU A 229 -5.37 4.39 -15.26
C LEU A 229 -6.39 4.17 -14.13
N GLY A 230 -6.16 4.74 -12.95
CA GLY A 230 -7.00 4.56 -11.77
C GLY A 230 -6.67 3.30 -10.96
N PRO A 231 -7.43 3.02 -9.89
CA PRO A 231 -7.17 1.88 -9.01
C PRO A 231 -7.42 0.53 -9.68
N PHE A 232 -6.73 -0.49 -9.19
CA PHE A 232 -7.00 -1.89 -9.53
C PHE A 232 -7.93 -2.54 -8.48
N GLU A 233 -8.69 -3.54 -8.90
CA GLU A 233 -9.47 -4.39 -7.99
C GLU A 233 -8.61 -5.54 -7.46
N TYR A 234 -8.83 -6.04 -6.24
CA TYR A 234 -8.15 -7.26 -5.78
C TYR A 234 -8.81 -8.55 -6.29
N ARG A 235 -9.95 -8.45 -7.00
CA ARG A 235 -10.71 -9.56 -7.58
C ARG A 235 -10.79 -9.43 -9.09
N GLY A 236 -10.77 -10.56 -9.79
CA GLY A 236 -10.96 -10.59 -11.23
C GLY A 236 -9.70 -10.16 -11.98
N ARG A 237 -9.89 -9.63 -13.19
CA ARG A 237 -8.81 -9.19 -14.08
C ARG A 237 -9.22 -7.88 -14.74
N ARG A 238 -8.25 -7.08 -15.12
CA ARG A 238 -8.40 -5.96 -16.03
C ARG A 238 -8.64 -6.48 -17.45
N ARG A 239 -9.92 -6.59 -17.84
CA ARG A 239 -10.32 -7.29 -19.08
C ARG A 239 -9.85 -6.63 -20.37
N ASP A 240 -9.52 -5.34 -20.34
CA ASP A 240 -9.02 -4.57 -21.47
C ASP A 240 -7.48 -4.48 -21.49
N ASP A 241 -6.80 -5.16 -20.57
CA ASP A 241 -5.36 -5.40 -20.60
C ASP A 241 -5.09 -6.87 -21.01
N PRO A 242 -4.57 -7.12 -22.23
CA PRO A 242 -4.27 -8.48 -22.69
C PRO A 242 -3.14 -9.17 -21.90
N GLU A 243 -2.30 -8.40 -21.18
CA GLU A 243 -1.21 -8.95 -20.36
C GLU A 243 -1.70 -9.37 -18.96
N ASP A 244 -2.89 -8.92 -18.53
CA ASP A 244 -3.47 -9.30 -17.26
C ASP A 244 -4.24 -10.62 -17.35
N LEU A 245 -3.48 -11.72 -17.38
CA LEU A 245 -4.01 -13.06 -17.60
C LEU A 245 -4.49 -13.74 -16.31
N ILE A 246 -4.04 -13.29 -15.15
CA ILE A 246 -4.18 -14.03 -13.89
C ILE A 246 -5.10 -13.25 -12.96
N PRO A 247 -6.23 -13.83 -12.52
CA PRO A 247 -7.10 -13.14 -11.59
C PRO A 247 -6.34 -12.66 -10.36
N HIS A 248 -6.52 -11.40 -9.98
CA HIS A 248 -5.75 -10.71 -8.97
C HIS A 248 -5.78 -11.45 -7.62
N GLN A 249 -6.91 -12.04 -7.24
CA GLN A 249 -7.04 -12.83 -6.01
C GLN A 249 -6.25 -14.16 -6.04
N HIS A 250 -5.69 -14.54 -7.20
CA HIS A 250 -4.89 -15.74 -7.41
C HIS A 250 -3.40 -15.44 -7.66
N ARG A 251 -2.96 -14.18 -7.45
CA ARG A 251 -1.55 -13.76 -7.57
C ARG A 251 -0.81 -13.88 -6.24
N ARG A 252 0.38 -14.50 -6.25
CA ARG A 252 1.23 -14.73 -5.07
C ARG A 252 1.59 -13.42 -4.37
N GLU A 253 1.98 -12.39 -5.10
CA GLU A 253 2.39 -11.10 -4.56
C GLU A 253 1.23 -10.31 -3.94
N LEU A 254 -0.02 -10.51 -4.37
CA LEU A 254 -1.19 -9.90 -3.75
C LEU A 254 -1.71 -10.70 -2.54
N ARG A 255 -1.57 -12.03 -2.56
CA ARG A 255 -1.91 -12.88 -1.42
C ARG A 255 -0.90 -12.75 -0.29
N GLY A 256 0.39 -12.77 -0.64
CA GLY A 256 1.52 -12.62 0.26
C GLY A 256 1.64 -11.22 0.87
N LEU A 257 1.09 -10.20 0.20
CA LEU A 257 0.95 -8.83 0.71
C LEU A 257 0.27 -8.79 2.09
N TRP A 258 -0.61 -9.74 2.39
CA TRP A 258 -1.23 -9.89 3.72
C TRP A 258 -0.19 -9.91 4.84
N THR A 259 0.96 -10.56 4.63
CA THR A 259 2.00 -10.69 5.67
C THR A 259 2.69 -9.36 5.94
N ILE A 260 2.94 -8.58 4.89
CA ILE A 260 3.57 -7.26 4.99
C ILE A 260 2.56 -6.26 5.58
N ALA A 261 1.29 -6.35 5.17
CA ALA A 261 0.21 -5.55 5.72
C ALA A 261 -0.03 -5.84 7.21
N ALA A 262 -0.03 -7.12 7.61
CA ALA A 262 -0.08 -7.54 9.00
C ALA A 262 1.10 -7.00 9.78
N TRP A 263 2.32 -7.13 9.27
CA TRP A 263 3.52 -6.61 9.93
C TRP A 263 3.43 -5.10 10.20
N THR A 264 3.07 -4.32 9.18
CA THR A 264 3.03 -2.85 9.19
C THR A 264 1.69 -2.26 9.63
N ASN A 265 0.74 -3.11 10.04
CA ASN A 265 -0.64 -2.74 10.33
C ASN A 265 -1.30 -1.87 9.23
N HIS A 266 -1.00 -2.17 7.96
CA HIS A 266 -1.66 -1.53 6.83
C HIS A 266 -3.06 -2.14 6.67
N ALA A 267 -4.02 -1.69 7.47
CA ALA A 267 -5.39 -2.21 7.42
C ALA A 267 -6.19 -1.64 6.24
N ASP A 268 -5.73 -0.52 5.67
CA ASP A 268 -6.39 0.20 4.56
C ASP A 268 -6.03 -0.35 3.15
N VAL A 269 -5.85 -1.68 3.02
CA VAL A 269 -5.44 -2.33 1.76
C VAL A 269 -6.66 -2.52 0.85
N ARG A 270 -7.18 -1.38 0.37
CA ARG A 270 -8.37 -1.28 -0.47
C ARG A 270 -8.04 -1.01 -1.93
N GLY A 271 -8.94 -1.38 -2.84
CA GLY A 271 -8.80 -1.09 -4.27
C GLY A 271 -8.53 0.40 -4.54
N PRO A 272 -9.33 1.33 -4.00
CA PRO A 272 -9.12 2.77 -4.16
C PRO A 272 -7.74 3.32 -3.72
N ASN A 273 -7.00 2.58 -2.88
CA ASN A 273 -5.66 2.96 -2.41
C ASN A 273 -4.56 2.29 -3.25
N SER A 274 -4.86 2.01 -4.51
CA SER A 274 -3.93 1.48 -5.49
C SER A 274 -3.94 2.34 -6.75
N LEU A 275 -2.93 2.18 -7.60
CA LEU A 275 -2.89 2.89 -8.87
C LEU A 275 -2.22 2.06 -9.97
N ASP A 276 -2.98 1.80 -11.02
CA ASP A 276 -2.46 1.35 -12.30
C ASP A 276 -1.93 2.53 -13.09
N VAL A 277 -0.75 2.35 -13.69
CA VAL A 277 -0.13 3.35 -14.55
C VAL A 277 0.33 2.66 -15.83
N TRP A 278 -0.11 3.18 -16.97
CA TRP A 278 0.42 2.78 -18.28
C TRP A 278 1.78 3.43 -18.50
N VAL A 279 2.81 2.60 -18.63
CA VAL A 279 4.20 3.04 -18.79
C VAL A 279 4.78 2.51 -20.10
N THR A 280 5.76 3.23 -20.66
CA THR A 280 6.56 2.78 -21.81
C THR A 280 8.01 2.71 -21.38
N GLU A 281 8.59 1.50 -21.37
CA GLU A 281 9.96 1.25 -20.95
C GLU A 281 10.62 0.23 -21.87
N GLY A 282 11.86 0.50 -22.30
CA GLY A 282 12.60 -0.39 -23.20
C GLY A 282 11.87 -0.68 -24.51
N GLY A 283 11.08 0.27 -25.01
CA GLY A 283 10.27 0.11 -26.23
C GLY A 283 8.99 -0.71 -26.06
N ARG A 284 8.66 -1.16 -24.83
CA ARG A 284 7.43 -1.90 -24.54
C ARG A 284 6.50 -1.08 -23.64
N SER A 285 5.22 -1.05 -23.98
CA SER A 285 4.19 -0.43 -23.15
C SER A 285 3.40 -1.48 -22.37
N PHE A 286 3.15 -1.24 -21.08
CA PHE A 286 2.42 -2.16 -20.19
C PHE A 286 1.82 -1.43 -18.99
N VAL A 287 0.87 -2.06 -18.30
CA VAL A 287 0.34 -1.57 -17.02
C VAL A 287 1.28 -1.95 -15.89
N ARG A 288 1.71 -0.96 -15.09
CA ARG A 288 2.40 -1.17 -13.82
C ARG A 288 1.46 -0.88 -12.66
N HIS A 289 1.39 -1.80 -11.73
CA HIS A 289 0.49 -1.74 -10.58
C HIS A 289 1.26 -1.21 -9.35
N HIS A 290 0.75 -0.14 -8.74
CA HIS A 290 1.37 0.51 -7.58
C HIS A 290 0.48 0.42 -6.35
N LEU A 291 1.12 0.26 -5.20
CA LEU A 291 0.52 0.54 -3.91
C LEU A 291 0.76 2.01 -3.57
N ILE A 292 -0.29 2.72 -3.17
CA ILE A 292 -0.24 4.15 -2.84
C ILE A 292 -1.00 4.39 -1.53
N ASP A 293 -0.95 5.64 -1.06
CA ASP A 293 -1.73 6.13 0.08
C ASP A 293 -1.43 5.41 1.40
N PHE A 294 -0.15 5.43 1.78
CA PHE A 294 0.33 4.81 3.00
C PHE A 294 0.06 5.62 4.28
N GLY A 295 -0.60 6.77 4.19
CA GLY A 295 -0.97 7.61 5.33
C GLY A 295 -1.85 6.92 6.38
N SER A 296 -2.51 5.81 6.03
CA SER A 296 -3.32 4.96 6.93
C SER A 296 -2.61 3.65 7.35
N CYS A 297 -1.28 3.62 7.33
CA CYS A 297 -0.44 2.52 7.83
C CYS A 297 -0.01 2.74 9.28
N LEU A 298 0.63 1.72 9.86
CA LEU A 298 1.17 1.73 11.22
C LEU A 298 0.05 2.00 12.23
N GLY A 299 0.20 3.05 13.06
CA GLY A 299 -0.84 3.47 13.99
C GLY A 299 -1.80 4.53 13.45
N SER A 300 -1.59 4.99 12.21
CA SER A 300 -2.37 6.08 11.61
C SER A 300 -3.65 5.57 10.94
N GLY A 301 -4.77 6.25 11.21
CA GLY A 301 -6.03 6.19 10.45
C GLY A 301 -6.22 7.40 9.52
N ALA A 302 -5.13 8.06 9.13
CA ALA A 302 -5.04 9.29 8.32
C ALA A 302 -5.64 10.56 8.95
N LEU A 303 -6.85 10.52 9.51
CA LEU A 303 -7.48 11.65 10.22
C LEU A 303 -7.38 11.55 11.74
N ALA A 304 -7.26 10.34 12.27
CA ALA A 304 -7.16 10.06 13.69
C ALA A 304 -6.29 8.82 13.89
N ALA A 305 -5.95 8.54 15.14
CA ALA A 305 -5.33 7.26 15.49
C ALA A 305 -6.23 6.09 15.03
N ARG A 306 -5.61 4.96 14.67
CA ARG A 306 -6.36 3.72 14.45
C ARG A 306 -7.17 3.35 15.69
N ALA A 307 -8.37 2.83 15.47
CA ALA A 307 -9.16 2.27 16.56
C ALA A 307 -8.48 1.01 17.11
N TYR A 308 -8.61 0.76 18.42
CA TYR A 308 -8.04 -0.41 19.09
C TYR A 308 -8.34 -1.77 18.40
N PRO A 309 -9.53 -2.02 17.82
CA PRO A 309 -9.81 -3.27 17.12
C PRO A 309 -9.11 -3.43 15.76
N THR A 310 -8.47 -2.38 15.24
CA THR A 310 -7.79 -2.42 13.92
C THR A 310 -6.75 -3.54 13.91
N GLY A 311 -6.80 -4.40 12.91
CA GLY A 311 -5.92 -5.55 12.83
C GLY A 311 -6.49 -6.82 13.47
N GLY A 312 -7.55 -6.73 14.29
CA GLY A 312 -8.26 -7.87 14.85
C GLY A 312 -9.64 -8.10 14.25
N GLU A 313 -10.30 -7.04 13.76
CA GLU A 313 -11.70 -7.06 13.36
C GLU A 313 -11.92 -6.31 12.04
N TYR A 314 -12.91 -6.75 11.25
CA TYR A 314 -13.41 -5.98 10.11
C TYR A 314 -14.38 -4.89 10.57
N PHE A 315 -14.62 -3.86 9.74
CA PHE A 315 -15.69 -2.87 9.96
C PHE A 315 -17.06 -3.52 10.18
N VAL A 316 -17.36 -4.58 9.42
CA VAL A 316 -18.52 -5.44 9.63
C VAL A 316 -18.01 -6.86 9.80
N ASP A 317 -17.97 -7.32 11.05
CA ASP A 317 -17.47 -8.65 11.39
C ASP A 317 -18.57 -9.51 12.00
N TRP A 318 -19.19 -10.35 11.16
CA TRP A 318 -20.27 -11.26 11.57
C TRP A 318 -19.83 -12.28 12.63
N GLY A 319 -18.55 -12.68 12.62
CA GLY A 319 -18.01 -13.61 13.61
C GLY A 319 -17.88 -12.96 14.98
N VAL A 320 -17.38 -11.72 15.02
CA VAL A 320 -17.35 -10.91 16.24
C VAL A 320 -18.77 -10.63 16.73
N ALA A 321 -19.69 -10.21 15.84
CA ALA A 321 -21.07 -9.95 16.21
C ALA A 321 -21.75 -11.18 16.83
N ALA A 322 -21.57 -12.37 16.24
CA ALA A 322 -22.10 -13.62 16.78
C ALA A 322 -21.46 -13.97 18.14
N ARG A 323 -20.14 -13.82 18.28
CA ARG A 323 -19.44 -14.03 19.55
C ARG A 323 -19.97 -13.08 20.63
N SER A 324 -20.10 -11.80 20.34
CA SER A 324 -20.62 -10.80 21.27
C SER A 324 -22.07 -11.11 21.67
N ALA A 325 -22.92 -11.51 20.72
CA ALA A 325 -24.30 -11.91 21.02
C ALA A 325 -24.37 -13.15 21.93
N LEU A 326 -23.60 -14.20 21.62
CA LEU A 326 -23.59 -15.44 22.40
C LEU A 326 -22.98 -15.28 23.80
N THR A 327 -22.05 -14.33 23.95
CA THR A 327 -21.38 -14.04 25.23
C THR A 327 -22.02 -12.87 25.97
N LEU A 328 -23.10 -12.29 25.42
CA LEU A 328 -23.73 -11.06 25.92
C LEU A 328 -22.73 -9.91 26.12
N GLY A 329 -21.67 -9.88 25.31
CA GLY A 329 -20.57 -8.90 25.41
C GLY A 329 -19.59 -9.13 26.57
N LEU A 330 -19.70 -10.23 27.32
CA LEU A 330 -18.85 -10.49 28.49
C LEU A 330 -17.48 -11.09 28.15
N ALA A 331 -17.30 -11.61 26.94
CA ALA A 331 -16.02 -12.17 26.54
C ALA A 331 -15.06 -11.06 26.10
N PRO A 332 -13.94 -10.84 26.81
CA PRO A 332 -13.06 -9.71 26.54
C PRO A 332 -12.38 -9.83 25.18
N PHE A 333 -12.08 -8.70 24.56
CA PHE A 333 -11.31 -8.64 23.34
C PHE A 333 -9.80 -8.60 23.63
N ALA A 334 -8.99 -9.10 22.69
CA ALA A 334 -7.54 -9.13 22.88
C ALA A 334 -6.96 -7.70 23.00
N TRP A 335 -7.52 -6.77 22.24
CA TRP A 335 -7.10 -5.36 22.22
C TRP A 335 -7.44 -4.60 23.52
N GLU A 336 -8.39 -5.09 24.34
CA GLU A 336 -8.73 -4.45 25.63
C GLU A 336 -7.60 -4.54 26.67
N LYS A 337 -6.64 -5.45 26.46
CA LYS A 337 -5.51 -5.66 27.37
C LYS A 337 -4.28 -4.82 26.99
N VAL A 338 -4.32 -4.16 25.84
CA VAL A 338 -3.17 -3.41 25.32
C VAL A 338 -3.17 -1.99 25.90
N VAL A 339 -1.98 -1.49 26.20
CA VAL A 339 -1.77 -0.12 26.68
C VAL A 339 -1.42 0.78 25.50
N ASP A 340 -2.20 1.85 25.30
CA ASP A 340 -1.84 2.93 24.39
C ASP A 340 -0.63 3.69 24.94
N PRO A 341 0.47 3.84 24.18
CA PRO A 341 1.64 4.58 24.64
C PRO A 341 1.40 6.09 24.82
N GLY A 342 0.24 6.62 24.43
CA GLY A 342 -0.11 8.03 24.57
C GLY A 342 0.73 8.93 23.67
N LEU A 343 1.04 8.45 22.45
CA LEU A 343 1.90 9.13 21.48
C LEU A 343 1.08 9.55 20.24
N PRO A 344 0.50 10.78 20.21
CA PRO A 344 -0.41 11.19 19.13
C PRO A 344 0.20 11.12 17.71
N ALA A 345 1.50 11.41 17.58
CA ALA A 345 2.25 11.33 16.33
C ALA A 345 2.47 9.91 15.82
N LEU A 346 2.22 8.87 16.65
CA LEU A 346 2.26 7.48 16.24
C LEU A 346 0.88 6.97 15.82
N GLY A 347 -0.17 7.49 16.46
CA GLY A 347 -1.47 6.83 16.53
C GLY A 347 -1.36 5.52 17.35
N PHE A 348 -2.16 4.51 17.00
CA PHE A 348 -2.22 3.25 17.76
C PHE A 348 -1.73 2.05 16.96
N ILE A 349 -0.53 1.57 17.29
CA ILE A 349 0.02 0.29 16.85
C ILE A 349 0.78 -0.36 18.01
N GLU A 350 0.65 -1.67 18.13
CA GLU A 350 1.16 -2.43 19.27
C GLU A 350 1.74 -3.77 18.80
N ALA A 351 2.46 -4.47 19.67
CA ALA A 351 3.04 -5.77 19.33
C ALA A 351 2.65 -6.90 20.29
N ASP A 352 2.00 -6.62 21.42
CA ASP A 352 1.73 -7.58 22.50
C ASP A 352 0.55 -8.49 22.17
N ALA A 353 -0.58 -7.90 21.77
CA ALA A 353 -1.77 -8.60 21.30
C ALA A 353 -1.74 -8.94 19.80
N PHE A 354 -0.71 -8.51 19.07
CA PHE A 354 -0.56 -8.80 17.64
C PHE A 354 -0.58 -10.31 17.37
N ASP A 355 -1.61 -10.73 16.63
CA ASP A 355 -1.80 -12.10 16.16
C ASP A 355 -1.20 -12.30 14.75
N PRO A 356 -0.09 -13.06 14.63
CA PRO A 356 0.59 -13.29 13.35
C PRO A 356 -0.19 -14.21 12.39
N GLU A 357 -1.32 -14.80 12.80
CA GLU A 357 -2.18 -15.64 11.97
C GLU A 357 -3.52 -14.96 11.66
N GLY A 358 -4.09 -14.34 12.69
CA GLY A 358 -5.44 -13.81 12.69
C GLY A 358 -5.58 -12.35 12.27
N TRP A 359 -4.49 -11.65 11.91
CA TRP A 359 -4.57 -10.24 11.52
C TRP A 359 -5.55 -9.99 10.36
N ARG A 360 -6.36 -8.93 10.48
CA ARG A 360 -7.39 -8.54 9.50
C ARG A 360 -7.22 -7.09 9.05
N PRO A 361 -7.35 -6.80 7.74
CA PRO A 361 -7.53 -5.43 7.26
C PRO A 361 -8.90 -4.88 7.67
N ASP A 362 -9.18 -3.63 7.31
CA ASP A 362 -10.44 -2.93 7.62
C ASP A 362 -11.68 -3.65 7.07
N TYR A 363 -11.57 -4.28 5.89
CA TYR A 363 -12.62 -5.13 5.33
C TYR A 363 -12.01 -6.32 4.56
N PRO A 364 -12.77 -7.39 4.28
CA PRO A 364 -12.30 -8.56 3.54
C PRO A 364 -11.70 -8.25 2.15
N ASN A 365 -10.38 -8.39 2.03
CA ASN A 365 -9.66 -8.26 0.77
C ASN A 365 -9.69 -9.59 -0.03
N PRO A 366 -10.09 -9.59 -1.32
CA PRO A 366 -10.16 -10.79 -2.14
C PRO A 366 -8.90 -11.64 -2.23
N ALA A 367 -7.73 -11.03 -2.36
CA ALA A 367 -6.48 -11.77 -2.41
C ALA A 367 -6.17 -12.37 -1.05
N PHE A 368 -6.41 -11.64 0.04
CA PHE A 368 -6.13 -12.14 1.38
C PHE A 368 -7.03 -13.32 1.75
N ASP A 369 -8.29 -13.31 1.33
CA ASP A 369 -9.21 -14.43 1.58
C ASP A 369 -8.86 -15.73 0.84
N GLU A 370 -8.05 -15.62 -0.21
CA GLU A 370 -7.59 -16.76 -1.00
C GLU A 370 -6.14 -17.17 -0.65
N ARG A 371 -5.51 -16.52 0.34
CA ARG A 371 -4.14 -16.82 0.77
C ARG A 371 -4.02 -18.24 1.30
N THR A 372 -2.94 -18.92 0.95
CA THR A 372 -2.55 -20.21 1.52
C THR A 372 -1.35 -20.02 2.47
N ALA A 373 -1.01 -21.06 3.22
CA ALA A 373 0.19 -21.04 4.05
C ALA A 373 1.47 -20.81 3.22
N ARG A 374 1.49 -21.18 1.94
CA ARG A 374 2.63 -20.93 1.04
C ARG A 374 2.75 -19.43 0.71
N ASP A 375 1.62 -18.76 0.49
CA ASP A 375 1.59 -17.32 0.27
C ASP A 375 2.06 -16.54 1.50
N VAL A 376 1.65 -16.96 2.70
CA VAL A 376 2.07 -16.32 3.96
C VAL A 376 3.55 -16.58 4.24
N ARG A 377 4.06 -17.80 4.04
CA ARG A 377 5.50 -18.08 4.16
C ARG A 377 6.35 -17.28 3.18
N TRP A 378 5.87 -17.10 1.95
CA TRP A 378 6.53 -16.24 0.96
C TRP A 378 6.61 -14.79 1.44
N GLY A 379 5.51 -14.24 1.98
CA GLY A 379 5.51 -12.89 2.57
C GLY A 379 6.38 -12.80 3.83
N ALA A 380 6.35 -13.83 4.68
CA ALA A 380 7.17 -13.89 5.89
C ALA A 380 8.67 -13.92 5.55
N ARG A 381 9.07 -14.53 4.43
CA ARG A 381 10.45 -14.53 3.96
C ARG A 381 10.93 -13.11 3.60
N ILE A 382 10.05 -12.30 3.02
CA ILE A 382 10.32 -10.88 2.76
C ILE A 382 10.51 -10.14 4.08
N VAL A 383 9.58 -10.32 5.03
CA VAL A 383 9.61 -9.70 6.37
C VAL A 383 10.87 -10.11 7.15
N ALA A 384 11.29 -11.37 7.06
CA ALA A 384 12.54 -11.88 7.65
C ALA A 384 13.79 -11.23 7.04
N GLY A 385 13.71 -10.73 5.81
CA GLY A 385 14.80 -10.02 5.15
C GLY A 385 15.11 -8.64 5.75
N PHE A 386 14.20 -8.06 6.55
CA PHE A 386 14.43 -6.78 7.21
C PHE A 386 15.25 -6.96 8.49
N SER A 387 16.50 -6.53 8.47
CA SER A 387 17.29 -6.40 9.71
C SER A 387 16.77 -5.24 10.57
N ASP A 388 17.14 -5.22 11.85
CA ASP A 388 16.82 -4.11 12.75
C ASP A 388 17.32 -2.76 12.22
N ALA A 389 18.48 -2.76 11.55
CA ALA A 389 19.02 -1.56 10.92
C ALA A 389 18.15 -1.04 9.78
N HIS A 390 17.54 -1.94 8.98
CA HIS A 390 16.54 -1.53 7.98
C HIS A 390 15.32 -0.91 8.65
N ILE A 391 14.79 -1.54 9.69
CA ILE A 391 13.59 -1.05 10.36
C ILE A 391 13.83 0.32 11.00
N ARG A 392 14.91 0.47 11.76
CA ARG A 392 15.28 1.76 12.38
C ARG A 392 15.48 2.86 11.34
N ALA A 393 16.24 2.58 10.28
CA ALA A 393 16.47 3.54 9.21
C ALA A 393 15.18 3.93 8.46
N ALA A 394 14.26 2.98 8.25
CA ALA A 394 12.94 3.30 7.69
C ALA A 394 12.14 4.20 8.63
N VAL A 395 12.17 3.95 9.94
CA VAL A 395 11.48 4.78 10.94
C VAL A 395 12.03 6.21 11.01
N GLU A 396 13.34 6.39 10.86
CA GLU A 396 13.97 7.73 10.79
C GLU A 396 13.42 8.59 9.63
N ARG A 397 12.97 7.98 8.53
CA ARG A 397 12.31 8.69 7.43
C ARG A 397 11.00 9.34 7.83
N GLY A 398 10.37 8.87 8.91
CA GLY A 398 9.22 9.50 9.53
C GLY A 398 9.53 10.87 10.13
N ARG A 399 10.81 11.21 10.38
CA ARG A 399 11.26 12.51 10.92
C ARG A 399 10.42 13.00 12.12
N TYR A 400 10.09 12.09 13.04
CA TYR A 400 9.33 12.43 14.24
C TYR A 400 10.15 13.37 15.12
N SER A 401 9.48 14.39 15.66
CA SER A 401 10.07 15.38 16.56
C SER A 401 10.35 14.80 17.95
N ASP A 402 9.45 13.95 18.46
CA ASP A 402 9.65 13.23 19.71
C ASP A 402 10.40 11.90 19.45
N PRO A 403 11.63 11.73 19.98
CA PRO A 403 12.42 10.51 19.77
C PRO A 403 11.74 9.27 20.35
N ARG A 404 10.84 9.41 21.34
CA ARG A 404 10.08 8.29 21.91
C ARG A 404 9.17 7.63 20.87
N VAL A 405 8.65 8.41 19.91
CA VAL A 405 7.82 7.90 18.81
C VAL A 405 8.61 6.99 17.90
N ALA A 406 9.77 7.45 17.43
CA ALA A 406 10.63 6.67 16.55
C ALA A 406 11.11 5.38 17.23
N GLU A 407 11.58 5.50 18.48
CA GLU A 407 12.10 4.37 19.23
C GLU A 407 10.99 3.36 19.58
N HIS A 408 9.80 3.81 19.98
CA HIS A 408 8.65 2.91 20.21
C HIS A 408 8.21 2.20 18.93
N LEU A 409 8.06 2.94 17.82
CA LEU A 409 7.64 2.36 16.54
C LEU A 409 8.64 1.31 16.02
N ALA A 410 9.95 1.60 16.12
CA ALA A 410 10.99 0.65 15.73
C ALA A 410 10.89 -0.65 16.54
N ARG A 411 10.73 -0.56 17.88
CA ARG A 411 10.52 -1.74 18.73
C ARG A 411 9.28 -2.53 18.36
N VAL A 412 8.14 -1.86 18.13
CA VAL A 412 6.89 -2.51 17.73
C VAL A 412 7.07 -3.26 16.40
N LEU A 413 7.67 -2.62 15.39
CA LEU A 413 7.90 -3.27 14.09
C LEU A 413 8.88 -4.45 14.19
N ILE A 414 9.94 -4.34 14.99
CA ILE A 414 10.86 -5.45 15.26
C ILE A 414 10.12 -6.61 15.95
N ALA A 415 9.37 -6.33 17.00
CA ALA A 415 8.62 -7.36 17.74
C ALA A 415 7.56 -8.06 16.86
N ARG A 416 6.82 -7.29 16.03
CA ARG A 416 5.85 -7.83 15.07
C ARG A 416 6.54 -8.68 13.99
N ARG A 417 7.69 -8.25 13.46
CA ARG A 417 8.52 -9.04 12.53
C ARG A 417 8.88 -10.38 13.17
N ASP A 418 9.42 -10.36 14.39
CA ASP A 418 9.90 -11.56 15.06
C ASP A 418 8.77 -12.54 15.40
N LYS A 419 7.58 -12.05 15.76
CA LYS A 419 6.37 -12.87 15.92
C LYS A 419 5.95 -13.56 14.62
N LEU A 420 5.94 -12.83 13.50
CA LEU A 420 5.63 -13.40 12.18
C LEU A 420 6.66 -14.45 11.75
N VAL A 421 7.96 -14.14 11.91
CA VAL A 421 9.05 -15.06 11.53
C VAL A 421 9.00 -16.33 12.39
N ARG A 422 8.88 -16.22 13.72
CA ARG A 422 8.70 -17.40 14.59
C ARG A 422 7.51 -18.27 14.17
N ARG A 423 6.40 -17.64 13.79
CA ARG A 423 5.17 -18.38 13.47
C ARG A 423 5.23 -19.08 12.14
N TRP A 424 5.78 -18.43 11.12
CA TRP A 424 5.67 -18.88 9.73
C TRP A 424 6.98 -19.45 9.16
N LEU A 425 8.12 -19.13 9.77
CA LEU A 425 9.46 -19.58 9.38
C LEU A 425 10.24 -20.06 10.62
N PRO A 426 9.74 -21.05 11.37
CA PRO A 426 10.36 -21.51 12.62
C PRO A 426 11.83 -21.95 12.42
N GLU A 427 12.17 -22.47 11.25
CA GLU A 427 13.53 -22.85 10.88
C GLU A 427 14.50 -21.65 10.85
N ILE A 428 14.04 -20.49 10.35
CA ILE A 428 14.84 -19.26 10.34
C ILE A 428 14.94 -18.67 11.75
N ALA A 429 13.85 -18.73 12.51
CA ALA A 429 13.83 -18.24 13.89
C ALA A 429 14.78 -19.04 14.79
N ALA A 430 14.83 -20.36 14.65
CA ALA A 430 15.74 -21.23 15.40
C ALA A 430 17.21 -20.89 15.11
N ALA A 431 17.59 -20.78 13.83
CA ALA A 431 18.95 -20.43 13.43
C ALA A 431 19.41 -19.06 13.98
N ALA A 432 18.51 -18.09 14.05
CA ALA A 432 18.80 -16.78 14.64
C ALA A 432 19.04 -16.86 16.15
N ALA A 433 18.26 -17.68 16.87
CA ALA A 433 18.43 -17.91 18.31
C ALA A 433 19.76 -18.61 18.63
N ASP A 434 20.13 -19.62 17.85
CA ASP A 434 21.40 -20.35 18.00
C ASP A 434 22.61 -19.42 17.80
N SER A 435 22.54 -18.55 16.78
CA SER A 435 23.58 -17.53 16.53
C SER A 435 23.73 -16.53 17.67
N ALA A 436 22.61 -16.07 18.26
CA ALA A 436 22.62 -15.17 19.41
C ALA A 436 23.18 -15.85 20.68
N ALA A 437 22.82 -17.12 20.91
CA ALA A 437 23.36 -17.93 22.01
C ALA A 437 24.88 -18.15 21.87
N ALA A 438 25.37 -18.46 20.65
CA ALA A 438 26.80 -18.62 20.39
C ALA A 438 27.59 -17.30 20.61
N THR A 439 27.01 -16.16 20.20
CA THR A 439 27.64 -14.84 20.39
C THR A 439 27.72 -14.46 21.88
N SER A 440 26.69 -14.77 22.66
CA SER A 440 26.68 -14.50 24.11
C SER A 440 27.60 -15.46 24.89
N ALA A 441 27.71 -16.72 24.48
CA ALA A 441 28.63 -17.69 25.09
C ALA A 441 30.12 -17.39 24.79
N GLY A 442 30.42 -16.84 23.60
CA GLY A 442 31.78 -16.41 23.24
C GLY A 442 32.22 -15.06 23.83
N ALA A 443 31.32 -14.35 24.52
CA ALA A 443 31.57 -13.06 25.17
C ALA A 443 31.72 -13.16 26.70
N ALA A 444 31.69 -14.38 27.27
CA ALA A 444 32.03 -14.61 28.66
C ALA A 444 33.57 -14.60 28.84
N PRO A 445 34.13 -13.80 29.78
CA PRO A 445 35.57 -13.67 29.98
C PRO A 445 36.25 -14.93 30.51
#